data_AF-A0A2P2IFW8-F1
#
_entry.id   AF-A0A2P2IFW8-F1
#
_cell.length_a   1.000
_cell.length_b   1.000
_cell.length_c   1.000
_cell.angle_alpha   90.00
_cell.angle_beta   90.00
_cell.angle_gamma   90.00
#
_symmetry.space_group_name_H-M   'P 1'
#
loop_
_entity.id
_entity.type
_entity.pdbx_description
1 polymer ?
#
loop_
_entity_poly.entity_id
_entity_poly.type
_entity_poly.pdbx_seq_one_letter_code
_entity_poly.pdbx_strand_id
1 'polypeptide(L)'
;MIILLDISGSMTGLRQEIAKHVVLNILDTLNENDFVNIFTFSDFTIELVPCFNDTLVQANLENKGEFKMALANIKPEKIANFSQALTKAFILLTKHNENGQGSQCNQAIMLITDGAPHSHQDVFSEFNWPQRQVRMFTYLIGREVTDIGQLRWMACANKGYYAHVSTKAEVREKVLKYIPVIARPLVMYRNEHPHIWTGVYADVAHEERGYVVTGRRNKLGNKSGYKLMTSVSVPVFDLNDTSVRTANLLGVAGTDVPIEEIQKLVPPYKLGVNGYSFIVNQNGHILYHPDLRPVHEESNAEFQDILKPNYNSVDLNEVELVSGSEDEYNDPRYNHSKFMEMRQQMINQQFYYDNFEVKIHLDDMKRVVVRKQEYHAAPIDETPFSLGIALPSVSRPYEVVGEIELSREHDNVSAFFKNESWNVHPEW
;
A
#
# COMPACT_ATOMS: atom_id res chain seq x y z
N MET A 1 5.65 -6.24 12.16
CA MET A 1 6.74 -5.49 12.83
C MET A 1 6.19 -4.89 14.12
N ILE A 2 6.98 -4.85 15.19
CA ILE A 2 6.61 -4.14 16.43
C ILE A 2 7.63 -3.05 16.71
N ILE A 3 7.17 -1.85 17.04
CA ILE A 3 8.03 -0.74 17.46
C ILE A 3 7.84 -0.55 18.96
N LEU A 4 8.92 -0.64 19.72
CA LEU A 4 8.98 -0.39 21.15
C LEU A 4 9.64 0.98 21.37
N LEU A 5 8.86 1.93 21.87
CA LEU A 5 9.31 3.29 22.16
C LEU A 5 9.45 3.49 23.67
N ASP A 6 10.67 3.76 24.11
CA ASP A 6 10.96 4.15 25.48
C ASP A 6 10.38 5.53 25.78
N ILE A 7 9.56 5.61 26.82
CA ILE A 7 8.96 6.85 27.32
C ILE A 7 9.35 7.10 28.78
N SER A 8 10.46 6.54 29.25
CA SER A 8 10.99 6.81 30.59
C SER A 8 11.43 8.26 30.76
N GLY A 9 11.55 8.71 32.02
CA GLY A 9 11.90 10.10 32.34
C GLY A 9 13.22 10.59 31.71
N SER A 10 14.17 9.70 31.41
CA SER A 10 15.44 10.04 30.76
C SER A 10 15.28 10.48 29.30
N MET A 11 14.16 10.13 28.67
CA MET A 11 13.82 10.53 27.30
C MET A 11 13.33 11.98 27.19
N THR A 12 13.18 12.72 28.29
CA THR A 12 12.62 14.08 28.30
C THR A 12 13.39 15.07 27.41
N GLY A 13 12.66 15.95 26.71
CA GLY A 13 13.22 17.02 25.88
C GLY A 13 13.67 16.52 24.50
N LEU A 14 14.91 16.84 24.11
CA LEU A 14 15.42 16.56 22.76
C LEU A 14 15.42 15.07 22.40
N ARG A 15 15.66 14.18 23.36
CA ARG A 15 15.65 12.72 23.14
C ARG A 15 14.27 12.24 22.67
N GLN A 16 13.21 12.73 23.29
CA GLN A 16 11.84 12.43 22.90
C GLN A 16 11.53 12.91 21.48
N GLU A 17 11.94 14.13 21.13
CA GLU A 17 11.72 14.65 19.77
C GLU A 17 12.44 13.81 18.72
N ILE A 18 13.70 13.42 18.97
CA ILE A 18 14.45 12.55 18.06
C ILE A 18 13.77 11.18 17.96
N ALA A 19 13.35 10.59 19.08
CA ALA A 19 12.68 9.30 19.09
C ALA A 19 11.35 9.32 18.32
N LYS A 20 10.53 10.38 18.48
CA LYS A 20 9.32 10.59 17.66
C LYS A 20 9.68 10.64 16.18
N HIS A 21 10.72 11.40 15.81
CA HIS A 21 11.17 11.45 14.41
C HIS A 21 11.67 10.10 13.87
N VAL A 22 12.32 9.28 14.69
CA VAL A 22 12.73 7.92 14.30
C VAL A 22 11.51 7.06 13.99
N VAL A 23 10.49 7.05 14.88
CA VAL A 23 9.25 6.30 14.64
C VAL A 23 8.54 6.79 13.37
N LEU A 24 8.42 8.10 13.17
CA LEU A 24 7.81 8.67 11.98
C LEU A 24 8.51 8.22 10.68
N ASN A 25 9.85 8.26 10.66
CA ASN A 25 10.61 7.80 9.50
C ASN A 25 10.48 6.29 9.28
N ILE A 26 10.36 5.48 10.34
CA ILE A 26 10.07 4.05 10.22
C ILE A 26 8.67 3.83 9.63
N LEU A 27 7.65 4.57 10.08
CA LEU A 27 6.29 4.46 9.55
C LEU A 27 6.21 4.85 8.08
N ASP A 28 7.00 5.85 7.65
CA ASP A 28 7.05 6.29 6.27
C ASP A 28 7.72 5.26 5.33
N THR A 29 8.53 4.33 5.85
CA THR A 29 9.13 3.24 5.04
C THR A 29 8.25 2.01 4.87
N LEU A 30 7.17 1.88 5.64
CA LEU A 30 6.24 0.76 5.53
C LEU A 30 5.28 0.95 4.35
N ASN A 31 4.77 -0.12 3.77
CA ASN A 31 3.73 -0.09 2.75
C ASN A 31 2.46 -0.82 3.22
N GLU A 32 1.44 -0.88 2.37
CA GLU A 32 0.16 -1.52 2.69
C GLU A 32 0.25 -3.04 2.90
N ASN A 33 1.31 -3.71 2.44
CA ASN A 33 1.52 -5.13 2.69
C ASN A 33 2.21 -5.38 4.04
N ASP A 34 2.64 -4.32 4.74
CA ASP A 34 3.29 -4.40 6.04
C ASP A 34 2.28 -4.26 7.18
N PHE A 35 2.49 -5.05 8.24
CA PHE A 35 1.70 -4.98 9.47
C PHE A 35 2.55 -4.45 10.60
N VAL A 36 2.04 -3.46 11.34
CA VAL A 36 2.78 -2.75 12.37
C VAL A 36 1.91 -2.49 13.60
N ASN A 37 2.55 -2.47 14.77
CA ASN A 37 1.98 -1.87 15.96
C ASN A 37 3.09 -1.20 16.78
N ILE A 38 2.73 -0.18 17.55
CA ILE A 38 3.64 0.63 18.34
C ILE A 38 3.24 0.53 19.81
N PHE A 39 4.19 0.15 20.64
CA PHE A 39 4.05 0.14 22.09
C PHE A 39 4.98 1.16 22.71
N THR A 40 4.46 1.89 23.68
CA THR A 40 5.25 2.75 24.55
C THR A 40 5.48 2.04 25.87
N PHE A 41 6.69 2.12 26.41
CA PHE A 41 7.00 1.51 27.70
C PHE A 41 7.71 2.49 28.64
N SER A 42 7.22 2.51 29.88
CA SER A 42 7.90 3.04 31.05
C SER A 42 7.85 1.96 32.12
N ASP A 43 7.10 2.17 33.19
CA ASP A 43 6.82 1.19 34.25
C ASP A 43 5.90 0.06 33.74
N PHE A 44 4.99 0.44 32.84
CA PHE A 44 4.09 -0.47 32.13
C PHE A 44 4.28 -0.35 30.62
N THR A 45 4.00 -1.44 29.90
CA THR A 45 3.96 -1.47 28.43
C THR A 45 2.53 -1.28 27.93
N ILE A 46 2.28 -0.16 27.25
CA ILE A 46 0.95 0.25 26.79
C ILE A 46 1.00 0.42 25.27
N GLU A 47 -0.08 0.01 24.59
CA GLU A 47 -0.26 0.23 23.17
C GLU A 47 -0.45 1.72 22.89
N LEU A 48 0.22 2.25 21.86
CA LEU A 48 0.16 3.68 21.56
C LEU A 48 -1.25 4.13 21.16
N VAL A 49 -1.95 3.27 20.41
CA VAL A 49 -3.32 3.51 19.93
C VAL A 49 -4.21 2.41 20.51
N PRO A 50 -4.97 2.68 21.58
CA PRO A 50 -5.71 1.65 22.30
C PRO A 50 -6.82 0.96 21.49
N CYS A 51 -7.32 1.59 20.42
CA CYS A 51 -8.38 0.99 19.60
C CYS A 51 -7.90 -0.22 18.78
N PHE A 52 -6.58 -0.41 18.63
CA PHE A 52 -6.02 -1.55 17.93
C PHE A 52 -5.96 -2.84 18.77
N ASN A 53 -6.32 -2.77 20.07
CA ASN A 53 -6.60 -3.93 20.93
C ASN A 53 -5.53 -5.03 20.90
N ASP A 54 -4.26 -4.65 21.02
CA ASP A 54 -3.11 -5.57 20.93
C ASP A 54 -3.15 -6.42 19.64
N THR A 55 -3.37 -5.79 18.48
CA THR A 55 -3.29 -6.44 17.16
C THR A 55 -2.26 -5.76 16.27
N LEU A 56 -1.68 -6.50 15.33
CA LEU A 56 -0.86 -5.90 14.27
C LEU A 56 -1.80 -5.38 13.19
N VAL A 57 -1.77 -4.07 12.94
CA VAL A 57 -2.62 -3.44 11.93
C VAL A 57 -1.87 -3.20 10.63
N GLN A 58 -2.58 -3.23 9.51
CA GLN A 58 -2.02 -2.92 8.21
C GLN A 58 -1.51 -1.47 8.18
N ALA A 59 -0.34 -1.23 7.60
CA ALA A 59 0.26 0.10 7.53
C ALA A 59 -0.30 0.91 6.35
N ASN A 60 -1.63 1.05 6.29
CA ASN A 60 -2.34 1.95 5.38
C ASN A 60 -2.19 3.42 5.83
N LEU A 61 -2.62 4.36 4.98
CA LEU A 61 -2.48 5.80 5.25
C LEU A 61 -3.27 6.24 6.50
N GLU A 62 -4.45 5.66 6.72
CA GLU A 62 -5.33 5.98 7.86
C GLU A 62 -4.72 5.54 9.19
N ASN A 63 -4.35 4.26 9.32
CA ASN A 63 -3.73 3.71 10.54
C ASN A 63 -2.39 4.41 10.83
N LYS A 64 -1.60 4.71 9.80
CA LYS A 64 -0.39 5.55 9.97
C LYS A 64 -0.74 6.93 10.48
N GLY A 65 -1.80 7.56 9.98
CA GLY A 65 -2.33 8.83 10.47
C GLY A 65 -2.65 8.80 11.96
N GLU A 66 -3.36 7.75 12.41
CA GLU A 66 -3.67 7.54 13.83
C GLU A 66 -2.42 7.41 14.69
N PHE A 67 -1.43 6.62 14.25
CA PHE A 67 -0.14 6.54 14.94
C PHE A 67 0.57 7.90 15.01
N LYS A 68 0.57 8.67 13.92
CA LYS A 68 1.19 10.01 13.86
C LYS A 68 0.53 10.98 14.85
N MET A 69 -0.79 10.95 14.96
CA MET A 69 -1.55 11.76 15.92
C MET A 69 -1.26 11.33 17.37
N ALA A 70 -1.26 10.03 17.65
CA ALA A 70 -0.99 9.51 18.99
C ALA A 70 0.44 9.82 19.47
N LEU A 71 1.44 9.72 18.58
CA LEU A 71 2.85 10.06 18.88
C LEU A 71 3.02 11.52 19.35
N ALA A 72 2.19 12.45 18.87
CA ALA A 72 2.28 13.86 19.26
C ALA A 72 2.05 14.05 20.76
N ASN A 73 1.14 13.26 21.35
CA ASN A 73 0.63 13.45 22.71
C ASN A 73 1.40 12.70 23.81
N ILE A 74 2.41 11.91 23.46
CA ILE A 74 3.20 11.14 24.43
C ILE A 74 3.93 12.07 25.39
N LYS A 75 3.94 11.70 26.68
CA LYS A 75 4.73 12.36 27.74
C LYS A 75 5.66 11.35 28.42
N PRO A 76 6.94 11.68 28.62
CA PRO A 76 7.85 10.79 29.31
C PRO A 76 7.55 10.74 30.82
N GLU A 77 7.59 9.55 31.41
CA GLU A 77 7.32 9.32 32.83
C GLU A 77 8.02 8.06 33.35
N LYS A 78 8.28 8.03 34.67
CA LYS A 78 8.78 6.85 35.40
C LYS A 78 10.06 6.23 34.82
N ILE A 79 10.31 4.96 35.12
CA ILE A 79 11.52 4.18 34.76
C ILE A 79 11.13 3.14 33.72
N ALA A 80 12.01 2.85 32.75
CA ALA A 80 11.80 1.87 31.70
C ALA A 80 11.89 0.41 32.20
N ASN A 81 10.85 -0.38 31.93
CA ASN A 81 10.78 -1.82 32.15
C ASN A 81 10.87 -2.58 30.82
N PHE A 82 12.12 -2.83 30.40
CA PHE A 82 12.42 -3.51 29.13
C PHE A 82 11.96 -4.97 29.09
N SER A 83 12.05 -5.70 30.21
CA SER A 83 11.62 -7.10 30.26
C SER A 83 10.15 -7.24 29.89
N GLN A 84 9.28 -6.40 30.46
CA GLN A 84 7.86 -6.43 30.15
C GLN A 84 7.58 -6.07 28.69
N ALA A 85 8.26 -5.05 28.16
CA ALA A 85 8.07 -4.60 26.78
C ALA A 85 8.49 -5.66 25.76
N LEU A 86 9.66 -6.28 25.97
CA LEU A 86 10.18 -7.34 25.10
C LEU A 86 9.28 -8.58 25.17
N THR A 87 8.90 -9.03 26.36
CA THR A 87 8.00 -10.18 26.53
C THR A 87 6.66 -9.94 25.84
N LYS A 88 6.05 -8.76 26.01
CA LYS A 88 4.79 -8.42 25.32
C LYS A 88 4.95 -8.45 23.79
N ALA A 89 6.05 -7.90 23.27
CA ALA A 89 6.33 -7.92 21.84
C ALA A 89 6.48 -9.34 21.27
N PHE A 90 7.21 -10.22 21.97
CA PHE A 90 7.36 -11.60 21.53
C PHE A 90 6.05 -12.37 21.55
N ILE A 91 5.27 -12.27 22.63
CA ILE A 91 3.95 -12.92 22.73
C ILE A 91 3.04 -12.46 21.58
N LEU A 92 3.04 -11.16 21.28
CA LEU A 92 2.21 -10.61 20.21
C LEU A 92 2.62 -11.13 18.82
N LEU A 93 3.93 -11.17 18.52
CA LEU A 93 4.43 -11.70 17.25
C LEU A 93 4.13 -13.19 17.09
N THR A 94 4.30 -13.98 18.15
CA THR A 94 4.00 -15.43 18.13
C THR A 94 2.51 -15.66 17.87
N LYS A 95 1.62 -14.97 18.59
CA LYS A 95 0.16 -15.06 18.40
C LYS A 95 -0.25 -14.76 16.96
N HIS A 96 0.31 -13.72 16.34
CA HIS A 96 -0.02 -13.35 14.95
C HIS A 96 0.55 -14.33 13.92
N ASN A 97 1.69 -14.96 14.23
CA ASN A 97 2.26 -16.01 13.38
C ASN A 97 1.37 -17.25 13.35
N GLU A 98 0.86 -17.66 14.52
CA GLU A 98 -0.01 -18.83 14.67
C GLU A 98 -1.39 -18.61 14.04
N ASN A 99 -1.97 -17.43 14.24
CA ASN A 99 -3.29 -17.09 13.68
C ASN A 99 -3.26 -16.75 12.18
N GLY A 100 -2.08 -16.57 11.60
CA GLY A 100 -1.92 -16.12 10.21
C GLY A 100 -2.41 -14.69 9.93
N GLN A 101 -2.68 -13.89 10.98
CA GLN A 101 -3.25 -12.54 10.91
C GLN A 101 -2.22 -11.42 10.66
N GLY A 102 -0.97 -11.78 10.31
CA GLY A 102 0.06 -10.82 9.90
C GLY A 102 0.54 -11.09 8.48
N SER A 103 1.62 -10.42 8.05
CA SER A 103 2.21 -10.65 6.71
C SER A 103 2.89 -12.00 6.52
N GLN A 104 3.00 -12.83 7.58
CA GLN A 104 3.66 -14.14 7.59
C GLN A 104 5.09 -14.15 6.99
N CYS A 105 5.75 -12.98 7.01
CA CYS A 105 7.05 -12.75 6.38
C CYS A 105 8.11 -12.46 7.45
N ASN A 106 8.84 -11.36 7.31
CA ASN A 106 9.88 -10.95 8.25
C ASN A 106 9.27 -10.44 9.57
N GLN A 107 9.59 -11.12 10.66
CA GLN A 107 9.29 -10.64 12.01
C GLN A 107 10.44 -9.79 12.54
N ALA A 108 10.11 -8.58 12.98
CA ALA A 108 11.09 -7.64 13.51
C ALA A 108 10.51 -6.85 14.68
N ILE A 109 11.35 -6.63 15.69
CA ILE A 109 11.14 -5.68 16.78
C ILE A 109 12.12 -4.53 16.56
N MET A 110 11.65 -3.29 16.68
CA MET A 110 12.46 -2.08 16.65
C MET A 110 12.40 -1.40 18.01
N LEU A 111 13.51 -1.40 18.74
CA LEU A 111 13.63 -0.80 20.08
C LEU A 111 14.27 0.58 19.96
N ILE A 112 13.59 1.61 20.47
CA ILE A 112 14.04 3.00 20.45
C ILE A 112 14.15 3.48 21.89
N THR A 113 15.37 3.77 22.34
CA THR A 113 15.68 4.12 23.73
C THR A 113 16.96 4.94 23.83
N ASP A 114 17.21 5.61 24.95
CA ASP A 114 18.46 6.29 25.26
C ASP A 114 19.48 5.43 26.02
N GLY A 115 19.10 4.21 26.44
CA GLY A 115 20.01 3.26 27.07
C GLY A 115 19.29 2.05 27.64
N ALA A 116 20.01 0.94 27.83
CA ALA A 116 19.46 -0.25 28.49
C ALA A 116 20.38 -0.67 29.64
N PRO A 117 19.82 -0.93 30.85
CA PRO A 117 20.64 -1.28 32.02
C PRO A 117 21.34 -2.64 31.89
N HIS A 118 20.75 -3.58 31.13
CA HIS A 118 21.28 -4.91 30.89
C HIS A 118 20.82 -5.45 29.53
N SER A 119 21.41 -6.57 29.10
CA SER A 119 21.14 -7.20 27.80
C SER A 119 19.83 -7.99 27.73
N HIS A 120 19.17 -8.25 28.87
CA HIS A 120 17.92 -9.03 28.95
C HIS A 120 18.01 -10.39 28.23
N GLN A 121 19.16 -11.06 28.38
CA GLN A 121 19.46 -12.32 27.69
C GLN A 121 18.47 -13.44 28.04
N ASP A 122 17.94 -13.43 29.25
CA ASP A 122 16.88 -14.30 29.74
C ASP A 122 15.65 -14.29 28.81
N VAL A 123 15.14 -13.10 28.48
CA VAL A 123 13.96 -12.96 27.59
C VAL A 123 14.26 -13.51 26.19
N PHE A 124 15.43 -13.20 25.62
CA PHE A 124 15.80 -13.72 24.30
C PHE A 124 16.00 -15.24 24.29
N SER A 125 16.51 -15.79 25.38
CA SER A 125 16.74 -17.23 25.53
C SER A 125 15.43 -18.01 25.59
N GLU A 126 14.39 -17.43 26.18
CA GLU A 126 13.06 -18.04 26.30
C GLU A 126 12.26 -17.92 25.00
N PHE A 127 12.22 -16.73 24.38
CA PHE A 127 11.27 -16.45 23.31
C PHE A 127 11.83 -16.57 21.88
N ASN A 128 13.13 -16.37 21.66
CA ASN A 128 13.68 -16.26 20.30
C ASN A 128 14.78 -17.29 19.98
N TRP A 129 15.44 -17.87 20.98
CA TRP A 129 16.55 -18.80 20.78
C TRP A 129 16.08 -20.26 20.80
N PRO A 130 16.73 -21.17 20.05
CA PRO A 130 17.98 -20.98 19.27
C PRO A 130 17.79 -20.47 17.84
N GLN A 131 16.55 -20.46 17.31
CA GLN A 131 16.30 -20.25 15.87
C GLN A 131 16.51 -18.80 15.42
N ARG A 132 16.27 -17.83 16.31
CA ARG A 132 16.38 -16.38 16.06
C ARG A 132 15.56 -16.00 14.84
N GLN A 133 14.26 -16.27 14.91
CA GLN A 133 13.30 -15.96 13.85
C GLN A 133 13.01 -14.46 13.82
N VAL A 134 12.81 -13.86 15.01
CA VAL A 134 12.54 -12.44 15.16
C VAL A 134 13.84 -11.66 15.15
N ARG A 135 13.92 -10.64 14.29
CA ARG A 135 15.07 -9.74 14.19
C ARG A 135 14.95 -8.56 15.14
N MET A 136 16.05 -8.18 15.77
CA MET A 136 16.08 -7.09 16.75
C MET A 136 16.87 -5.89 16.23
N PHE A 137 16.20 -4.78 15.97
CA PHE A 137 16.82 -3.50 15.63
C PHE A 137 16.83 -2.57 16.82
N THR A 138 17.99 -2.03 17.18
CA THR A 138 18.12 -1.12 18.33
C THR A 138 18.59 0.27 17.87
N TYR A 139 17.83 1.30 18.26
CA TYR A 139 18.13 2.70 18.00
C TYR A 139 18.45 3.39 19.32
N LEU A 140 19.72 3.73 19.50
CA LEU A 140 20.20 4.47 20.66
C LEU A 140 20.05 5.97 20.40
N ILE A 141 19.32 6.68 21.26
CA ILE A 141 19.01 8.10 21.12
C ILE A 141 19.84 8.94 22.09
N GLY A 142 20.48 10.00 21.58
CA GLY A 142 21.16 11.00 22.40
C GLY A 142 22.63 11.18 22.07
N ARG A 143 23.22 12.27 22.60
CA ARG A 143 24.65 12.62 22.40
C ARG A 143 25.54 11.99 23.46
N GLU A 144 25.09 12.01 24.70
CA GLU A 144 25.77 11.41 25.85
C GLU A 144 25.22 10.01 26.09
N VAL A 145 26.00 9.01 25.71
CA VAL A 145 25.59 7.61 25.76
C VAL A 145 26.58 6.81 26.60
N THR A 146 26.10 6.22 27.69
CA THR A 146 26.90 5.40 28.61
C THR A 146 26.86 3.93 28.24
N ASP A 147 25.73 3.45 27.69
CA ASP A 147 25.42 2.01 27.60
C ASP A 147 25.26 1.51 26.17
N ILE A 148 26.29 1.70 25.34
CA ILE A 148 26.32 1.22 23.93
C ILE A 148 26.37 -0.32 23.87
N GLY A 149 27.08 -0.94 24.81
CA GLY A 149 27.39 -2.37 24.77
C GLY A 149 26.14 -3.26 24.77
N GLN A 150 25.16 -2.94 25.61
CA GLN A 150 23.97 -3.77 25.81
C GLN A 150 23.05 -3.74 24.58
N LEU A 151 22.74 -2.55 24.06
CA LEU A 151 21.88 -2.39 22.87
C LEU A 151 22.52 -2.96 21.61
N ARG A 152 23.84 -2.81 21.46
CA ARG A 152 24.58 -3.43 20.37
C ARG A 152 24.53 -4.95 20.47
N TRP A 153 24.72 -5.50 21.67
CA TRP A 153 24.64 -6.94 21.89
C TRP A 153 23.24 -7.48 21.55
N MET A 154 22.17 -6.83 22.01
CA MET A 154 20.79 -7.25 21.72
C MET A 154 20.50 -7.35 20.22
N ALA A 155 20.96 -6.37 19.43
CA ALA A 155 20.80 -6.39 17.98
C ALA A 155 21.67 -7.47 17.29
N CYS A 156 22.96 -7.54 17.65
CA CYS A 156 23.90 -8.49 17.05
C CYS A 156 23.52 -9.95 17.36
N ALA A 157 23.10 -10.25 18.58
CA ALA A 157 22.72 -11.60 18.99
C ALA A 157 21.46 -12.11 18.26
N ASN A 158 20.57 -11.21 17.83
CA ASN A 158 19.29 -11.52 17.21
C ASN A 158 19.23 -11.10 15.71
N LYS A 159 20.34 -11.24 14.98
CA LYS A 159 20.42 -11.04 13.51
C LYS A 159 19.88 -9.69 12.99
N GLY A 160 19.90 -8.65 13.81
CA GLY A 160 19.43 -7.31 13.43
C GLY A 160 20.56 -6.31 13.23
N TYR A 161 20.29 -5.04 13.55
CA TYR A 161 21.22 -3.93 13.36
C TYR A 161 21.10 -2.90 14.49
N TYR A 162 22.24 -2.30 14.84
CA TYR A 162 22.35 -1.26 15.86
C TYR A 162 22.65 0.07 15.17
N ALA A 163 21.88 1.10 15.52
CA ALA A 163 22.09 2.46 15.05
C ALA A 163 22.11 3.45 16.21
N HIS A 164 23.09 4.36 16.20
CA HIS A 164 23.15 5.50 17.12
C HIS A 164 22.68 6.75 16.41
N VAL A 165 21.75 7.47 17.03
CA VAL A 165 21.11 8.68 16.50
C VAL A 165 21.30 9.82 17.50
N SER A 166 22.22 10.72 17.18
CA SER A 166 22.52 11.88 18.04
C SER A 166 21.75 13.13 17.66
N THR A 167 21.32 13.24 16.40
CA THR A 167 20.67 14.44 15.86
C THR A 167 19.46 14.05 14.99
N LYS A 168 18.50 14.97 14.88
CA LYS A 168 17.31 14.80 14.05
C LYS A 168 17.63 14.68 12.55
N ALA A 169 18.72 15.30 12.09
CA ALA A 169 19.13 15.29 10.68
C ALA A 169 19.61 13.89 10.24
N GLU A 170 20.26 13.14 11.13
CA GLU A 170 20.77 11.80 10.82
C GLU A 170 19.68 10.73 10.82
N VAL A 171 18.50 11.01 11.39
CA VAL A 171 17.42 10.03 11.59
C VAL A 171 17.11 9.27 10.30
N ARG A 172 16.89 9.99 9.20
CA ARG A 172 16.52 9.39 7.91
C ARG A 172 17.58 8.40 7.41
N GLU A 173 18.85 8.79 7.47
CA GLU A 173 19.97 7.94 7.03
C GLU A 173 20.11 6.70 7.92
N LYS A 174 19.97 6.86 9.25
CA LYS A 174 20.15 5.76 10.21
C LYS A 174 18.99 4.76 10.16
N VAL A 175 17.76 5.22 10.03
CA VAL A 175 16.56 4.36 9.94
C VAL A 175 16.64 3.49 8.70
N LEU A 176 16.97 4.04 7.53
CA LEU A 176 17.01 3.26 6.28
C LEU A 176 18.00 2.07 6.29
N LYS A 177 18.94 2.03 7.24
CA LYS A 177 19.93 0.93 7.37
C LYS A 177 19.32 -0.42 7.78
N TYR A 178 18.09 -0.46 8.29
CA TYR A 178 17.44 -1.75 8.59
C TYR A 178 17.06 -2.52 7.30
N ILE A 179 16.72 -1.81 6.22
CA ILE A 179 16.28 -2.38 4.94
C ILE A 179 17.30 -3.37 4.36
N PRO A 180 18.58 -3.01 4.16
CA PRO A 180 19.57 -3.94 3.62
C PRO A 180 19.79 -5.15 4.53
N VAL A 181 19.57 -5.02 5.86
CA VAL A 181 19.64 -6.17 6.77
C VAL A 181 18.47 -7.12 6.51
N ILE A 182 17.24 -6.61 6.42
CA ILE A 182 16.05 -7.42 6.10
C ILE A 182 16.19 -8.10 4.74
N ALA A 183 16.74 -7.41 3.74
CA ALA A 183 16.91 -7.92 2.38
C ALA A 183 17.92 -9.09 2.24
N ARG A 184 18.82 -9.32 3.21
CA ARG A 184 19.91 -10.32 3.10
C ARG A 184 19.49 -11.72 2.65
N PRO A 185 18.38 -12.32 3.13
CA PRO A 185 17.96 -13.64 2.65
C PRO A 185 17.67 -13.66 1.16
N LEU A 186 17.05 -12.60 0.61
CA LEU A 186 16.77 -12.48 -0.82
C LEU A 186 18.06 -12.53 -1.64
N VAL A 187 19.13 -11.87 -1.17
CA VAL A 187 20.45 -11.90 -1.83
C VAL A 187 21.05 -13.32 -1.87
N MET A 188 20.74 -14.15 -0.88
CA MET A 188 21.30 -15.51 -0.77
C MET A 188 20.57 -16.50 -1.70
N TYR A 189 19.31 -16.24 -2.03
CA TYR A 189 18.55 -16.98 -3.04
C TYR A 189 18.89 -16.43 -4.44
N ARG A 190 20.10 -16.73 -4.92
CA ARG A 190 20.68 -16.20 -6.18
C ARG A 190 19.89 -16.49 -7.46
N ASN A 191 19.02 -17.49 -7.46
CA ASN A 191 18.47 -18.05 -8.71
C ASN A 191 17.04 -17.55 -9.02
N GLU A 192 16.33 -17.00 -8.05
CA GLU A 192 14.96 -16.50 -8.23
C GLU A 192 14.88 -15.07 -7.71
N HIS A 193 14.59 -14.14 -8.60
CA HIS A 193 14.40 -12.74 -8.28
C HIS A 193 12.95 -12.38 -8.52
N PRO A 194 12.15 -12.15 -7.47
CA PRO A 194 10.75 -11.82 -7.66
C PRO A 194 10.64 -10.44 -8.31
N HIS A 195 9.84 -10.35 -9.37
CA HIS A 195 9.33 -9.09 -9.88
C HIS A 195 8.17 -8.63 -9.00
N ILE A 196 8.30 -7.43 -8.44
CA ILE A 196 7.29 -6.87 -7.54
C ILE A 196 6.64 -5.67 -8.20
N TRP A 197 5.32 -5.72 -8.31
CA TRP A 197 4.50 -4.62 -8.79
C TRP A 197 4.07 -3.71 -7.66
N THR A 198 4.09 -2.40 -7.90
CA THR A 198 3.54 -1.41 -6.97
C THR A 198 2.04 -1.24 -7.19
N GLY A 199 1.35 -0.72 -6.17
CA GLY A 199 0.03 -0.12 -6.38
C GLY A 199 0.07 1.06 -7.34
N VAL A 200 -1.11 1.60 -7.66
CA VAL A 200 -1.21 2.79 -8.51
C VAL A 200 -0.58 4.00 -7.80
N TYR A 201 0.18 4.79 -8.54
CA TYR A 201 0.67 6.09 -8.09
C TYR A 201 0.62 7.09 -9.23
N ALA A 202 0.54 8.37 -8.89
CA ALA A 202 0.58 9.46 -9.85
C ALA A 202 2.04 9.83 -10.15
N ASP A 203 2.35 10.04 -11.43
CA ASP A 203 3.61 10.63 -11.82
C ASP A 203 3.66 12.11 -11.43
N VAL A 204 4.52 12.41 -10.45
CA VAL A 204 4.76 13.76 -9.92
C VAL A 204 6.07 14.35 -10.48
N ALA A 205 6.81 13.63 -11.34
CA ALA A 205 8.09 14.08 -11.87
C ALA A 205 7.98 15.33 -12.77
N HIS A 206 6.77 15.75 -13.12
CA HIS A 206 6.50 16.95 -13.90
C HIS A 206 6.44 18.26 -13.07
N GLU A 207 6.81 18.26 -11.79
CA GLU A 207 6.83 19.45 -10.91
C GLU A 207 8.05 20.39 -11.08
N GLU A 208 9.15 19.96 -11.71
CA GLU A 208 10.44 20.71 -11.69
C GLU A 208 10.50 22.03 -12.49
N ARG A 209 9.38 22.56 -13.00
CA ARG A 209 9.35 23.85 -13.71
C ARG A 209 8.59 24.98 -13.01
N GLY A 210 8.51 24.97 -11.68
CA GLY A 210 8.08 26.15 -10.91
C GLY A 210 6.65 26.63 -11.22
N TYR A 211 5.87 25.79 -11.89
CA TYR A 211 4.45 25.96 -12.10
C TYR A 211 3.79 24.84 -11.32
N VAL A 212 3.13 25.20 -10.22
CA VAL A 212 2.08 24.35 -9.65
C VAL A 212 1.14 24.05 -10.81
N VAL A 213 1.12 22.82 -11.29
CA VAL A 213 0.11 22.37 -12.26
C VAL A 213 -1.16 22.15 -11.46
N THR A 214 -1.78 23.23 -10.99
CA THR A 214 -3.24 23.28 -11.03
C THR A 214 -3.60 23.04 -12.49
N GLY A 215 -4.47 22.08 -12.76
CA GLY A 215 -4.72 21.53 -14.09
C GLY A 215 -5.03 22.61 -15.11
N ARG A 216 -3.99 23.07 -15.80
CA ARG A 216 -4.18 24.00 -16.90
C ARG A 216 -4.58 23.17 -18.11
N ARG A 217 -5.83 23.36 -18.52
CA ARG A 217 -6.30 23.06 -19.87
C ARG A 217 -5.19 23.40 -20.86
N ASN A 218 -4.77 22.42 -21.65
CA ASN A 218 -3.97 22.68 -22.85
C ASN A 218 -4.71 23.71 -23.71
N LYS A 219 -4.00 24.45 -24.59
CA LYS A 219 -4.61 25.40 -25.55
C LYS A 219 -5.68 24.76 -26.47
N LEU A 220 -5.84 23.44 -26.42
CA LEU A 220 -6.83 22.60 -27.08
C LEU A 220 -8.06 22.23 -26.22
N GLY A 221 -8.15 22.66 -24.95
CA GLY A 221 -9.25 22.30 -24.04
C GLY A 221 -9.08 20.99 -23.28
N ASN A 222 -8.06 20.18 -23.59
CA ASN A 222 -7.80 18.92 -22.88
C ASN A 222 -7.18 19.17 -21.50
N LYS A 223 -7.80 18.59 -20.46
CA LYS A 223 -7.28 18.56 -19.08
C LYS A 223 -5.99 17.73 -19.07
N SER A 224 -4.84 18.32 -18.77
CA SER A 224 -3.63 17.54 -18.45
C SER A 224 -3.75 17.05 -17.00
N GLY A 225 -4.46 15.95 -16.80
CA GLY A 225 -4.59 15.30 -15.49
C GLY A 225 -3.29 14.60 -15.08
N TYR A 226 -3.18 14.23 -13.81
CA TYR A 226 -2.11 13.37 -13.33
C TYR A 226 -2.12 12.04 -14.09
N LYS A 227 -0.95 11.63 -14.56
CA LYS A 227 -0.81 10.33 -15.23
C LYS A 227 -0.61 9.25 -14.16
N LEU A 228 -1.58 8.37 -14.04
CA LEU A 228 -1.48 7.22 -13.15
C LEU A 228 -0.58 6.15 -13.77
N MET A 229 0.28 5.57 -12.93
CA MET A 229 1.28 4.57 -13.29
C MET A 229 1.33 3.45 -12.24
N THR A 230 1.89 2.32 -12.64
CA THR A 230 2.36 1.25 -11.74
C THR A 230 3.77 0.88 -12.17
N SER A 231 4.64 0.53 -11.22
CA SER A 231 6.01 0.13 -11.52
C SER A 231 6.19 -1.35 -11.25
N VAL A 232 6.95 -2.02 -12.11
CA VAL A 232 7.53 -3.33 -11.81
C VAL A 232 8.98 -3.13 -11.40
N SER A 233 9.38 -3.79 -10.31
CA SER A 233 10.70 -3.62 -9.70
C SER A 233 11.40 -4.95 -9.45
N VAL A 234 12.73 -4.94 -9.60
CA VAL A 234 13.62 -6.09 -9.39
C VAL A 234 14.85 -5.64 -8.60
N PRO A 235 15.25 -6.37 -7.54
CA PRO A 235 16.45 -6.04 -6.79
C PRO A 235 17.73 -6.40 -7.56
N VAL A 236 18.76 -5.56 -7.44
CA VAL A 236 20.08 -5.75 -8.04
C VAL A 236 21.11 -6.03 -6.95
N PHE A 237 21.83 -7.14 -7.08
CA PHE A 237 22.75 -7.64 -6.05
C PHE A 237 24.21 -7.63 -6.51
N ASP A 238 25.12 -7.53 -5.54
CA ASP A 238 26.55 -7.72 -5.80
C ASP A 238 26.85 -9.22 -5.97
N LEU A 239 27.31 -9.59 -7.16
CA LEU A 239 27.66 -10.97 -7.51
C LEU A 239 29.13 -11.30 -7.25
N ASN A 240 29.94 -10.38 -6.72
CA ASN A 240 31.35 -10.61 -6.48
C ASN A 240 31.58 -11.80 -5.54
N ASP A 241 32.22 -12.84 -6.08
CA ASP A 241 32.51 -14.09 -5.36
C ASP A 241 33.79 -13.95 -4.51
N THR A 242 33.72 -13.07 -3.50
CA THR A 242 34.78 -12.95 -2.50
C THR A 242 34.61 -14.00 -1.40
N SER A 243 35.72 -14.38 -0.75
CA SER A 243 35.74 -15.40 0.32
C SER A 243 34.82 -15.10 1.51
N VAL A 244 34.40 -13.84 1.68
CA VAL A 244 33.34 -13.41 2.58
C VAL A 244 32.08 -13.20 1.77
N ARG A 245 31.10 -14.12 1.90
CA ARG A 245 29.76 -13.96 1.31
C ARG A 245 29.07 -12.75 1.93
N THR A 246 29.29 -11.58 1.34
CA THR A 246 28.66 -10.34 1.77
C THR A 246 27.38 -10.20 0.95
N ALA A 247 26.24 -10.48 1.58
CA ALA A 247 24.93 -10.33 0.97
C ALA A 247 24.58 -8.84 0.84
N ASN A 248 25.07 -8.20 -0.23
CA ASN A 248 24.90 -6.77 -0.48
C ASN A 248 23.88 -6.52 -1.59
N LEU A 249 22.86 -5.71 -1.27
CA LEU A 249 21.94 -5.10 -2.22
C LEU A 249 22.62 -3.86 -2.81
N LEU A 250 22.82 -3.83 -4.13
CA LEU A 250 23.36 -2.68 -4.85
C LEU A 250 22.30 -1.60 -5.07
N GLY A 251 21.06 -2.03 -5.35
CA GLY A 251 19.95 -1.13 -5.61
C GLY A 251 18.71 -1.88 -6.10
N VAL A 252 17.75 -1.13 -6.63
CA VAL A 252 16.52 -1.65 -7.23
C VAL A 252 16.39 -1.03 -8.62
N ALA A 253 16.18 -1.87 -9.63
CA ALA A 253 15.80 -1.43 -10.96
C ALA A 253 14.28 -1.50 -11.08
N GLY A 254 13.66 -0.49 -11.66
CA GLY A 254 12.22 -0.47 -11.90
C GLY A 254 11.89 0.18 -13.24
N THR A 255 10.76 -0.21 -13.81
CA THR A 255 10.19 0.44 -14.98
C THR A 255 8.72 0.75 -14.73
N ASP A 256 8.31 1.93 -15.18
CA ASP A 256 6.97 2.44 -14.97
C ASP A 256 6.09 2.09 -16.17
N VAL A 257 4.88 1.65 -15.87
CA VAL A 257 3.85 1.27 -16.83
C VAL A 257 2.65 2.19 -16.61
N PRO A 258 2.34 3.08 -17.58
CA PRO A 258 1.14 3.89 -17.51
C PRO A 258 -0.13 3.04 -17.51
N ILE A 259 -1.08 3.40 -16.65
CA ILE A 259 -2.37 2.72 -16.59
C ILE A 259 -3.14 2.81 -17.92
N GLU A 260 -2.98 3.93 -18.65
CA GLU A 260 -3.55 4.11 -19.99
C GLU A 260 -3.10 3.04 -20.99
N GLU A 261 -1.85 2.56 -20.91
CA GLU A 261 -1.35 1.49 -21.79
C GLU A 261 -1.97 0.13 -21.43
N ILE A 262 -2.25 -0.10 -20.14
CA ILE A 262 -2.97 -1.30 -19.68
C ILE A 262 -4.43 -1.26 -20.17
N GLN A 263 -5.08 -0.10 -20.09
CA GLN A 263 -6.46 0.09 -20.54
C GLN A 263 -6.64 -0.19 -22.03
N LYS A 264 -5.64 0.14 -22.87
CA LYS A 264 -5.68 -0.19 -24.31
C LYS A 264 -5.73 -1.69 -24.61
N LEU A 265 -5.26 -2.54 -23.69
CA LEU A 265 -5.33 -4.00 -23.84
C LEU A 265 -6.75 -4.53 -23.62
N VAL A 266 -7.64 -3.75 -23.01
CA VAL A 266 -9.04 -4.09 -22.81
C VAL A 266 -9.92 -3.17 -23.66
N PRO A 267 -10.11 -3.47 -24.95
CA PRO A 267 -10.83 -2.59 -25.87
C PRO A 267 -12.31 -2.40 -25.48
N PRO A 268 -12.75 -1.17 -25.17
CA PRO A 268 -14.14 -0.92 -24.73
C PRO A 268 -15.19 -1.32 -25.77
N TYR A 269 -14.86 -1.19 -27.06
CA TYR A 269 -15.78 -1.54 -28.15
C TYR A 269 -16.14 -3.04 -28.20
N LYS A 270 -15.32 -3.92 -27.61
CA LYS A 270 -15.63 -5.36 -27.51
C LYS A 270 -16.54 -5.69 -26.31
N LEU A 271 -16.46 -4.91 -25.24
CA LEU A 271 -17.30 -5.08 -24.05
C LEU A 271 -18.71 -4.52 -24.26
N GLY A 272 -18.85 -3.55 -25.17
CA GLY A 272 -20.09 -2.83 -25.44
C GLY A 272 -20.32 -1.65 -24.47
N VAL A 273 -21.31 -0.81 -24.78
CA VAL A 273 -21.52 0.50 -24.11
C VAL A 273 -21.75 0.39 -22.59
N ASN A 274 -22.36 -0.71 -22.14
CA ASN A 274 -22.69 -0.94 -20.73
C ASN A 274 -21.75 -1.95 -20.05
N GLY A 275 -20.77 -2.46 -20.78
CA GLY A 275 -19.74 -3.34 -20.25
C GLY A 275 -18.50 -2.53 -19.90
N TYR A 276 -17.83 -2.90 -18.82
CA TYR A 276 -16.59 -2.27 -18.42
C TYR A 276 -15.67 -3.28 -17.75
N SER A 277 -14.40 -2.91 -17.65
CA SER A 277 -13.38 -3.69 -16.98
C SER A 277 -12.75 -2.90 -15.86
N PHE A 278 -12.17 -3.63 -14.92
CA PHE A 278 -11.42 -3.06 -13.81
C PHE A 278 -10.35 -4.04 -13.37
N ILE A 279 -9.31 -3.53 -12.73
CA ILE A 279 -8.25 -4.37 -12.16
C ILE A 279 -8.11 -4.05 -10.69
N VAL A 280 -7.96 -5.08 -9.87
CA VAL A 280 -7.66 -4.98 -8.44
C VAL A 280 -6.34 -5.66 -8.10
N ASN A 281 -5.70 -5.21 -7.03
CA ASN A 281 -4.50 -5.83 -6.48
C ASN A 281 -4.85 -6.86 -5.38
N GLN A 282 -3.81 -7.51 -4.83
CA GLN A 282 -3.89 -8.44 -3.71
C GLN A 282 -4.44 -7.87 -2.38
N ASN A 283 -4.67 -6.56 -2.28
CA ASN A 283 -5.30 -5.92 -1.12
C ASN A 283 -6.78 -5.56 -1.39
N GLY A 284 -7.27 -5.71 -2.63
CA GLY A 284 -8.59 -5.26 -3.06
C GLY A 284 -8.64 -3.80 -3.52
N HIS A 285 -7.49 -3.12 -3.55
CA HIS A 285 -7.39 -1.76 -4.08
C HIS A 285 -7.41 -1.78 -5.61
N ILE A 286 -8.06 -0.76 -6.16
CA ILE A 286 -8.27 -0.60 -7.58
C ILE A 286 -6.99 -0.08 -8.24
N LEU A 287 -6.53 -0.78 -9.28
CA LEU A 287 -5.51 -0.30 -10.21
C LEU A 287 -6.11 0.66 -11.24
N TYR A 288 -7.26 0.28 -11.83
CA TYR A 288 -8.12 1.17 -12.61
C TYR A 288 -9.57 0.70 -12.57
N HIS A 289 -10.49 1.67 -12.63
CA HIS A 289 -11.93 1.45 -12.72
C HIS A 289 -12.57 2.70 -13.37
N PRO A 290 -13.65 2.59 -14.17
CA PRO A 290 -14.31 3.76 -14.78
C PRO A 290 -14.72 4.83 -13.76
N ASP A 291 -15.20 4.39 -12.60
CA ASP A 291 -15.62 5.26 -11.50
C ASP A 291 -14.50 5.63 -10.50
N LEU A 292 -13.25 5.24 -10.76
CA LEU A 292 -12.12 5.70 -9.96
C LEU A 292 -11.87 7.19 -10.19
N ARG A 293 -12.06 8.01 -9.15
CA ARG A 293 -11.84 9.47 -9.21
C ARG A 293 -10.64 9.88 -8.34
N PRO A 294 -9.41 9.87 -8.88
CA PRO A 294 -8.18 10.12 -8.11
C PRO A 294 -8.00 11.59 -7.72
N VAL A 295 -8.74 12.50 -8.35
CA VAL A 295 -8.59 13.95 -8.22
C VAL A 295 -9.86 14.57 -7.63
N HIS A 296 -9.72 15.65 -6.86
CA HIS A 296 -10.84 16.46 -6.40
C HIS A 296 -11.42 17.28 -7.57
N GLU A 297 -12.69 17.04 -7.91
CA GLU A 297 -13.41 17.72 -9.00
C GLU A 297 -14.31 18.88 -8.51
N GLU A 298 -14.17 19.30 -7.25
CA GLU A 298 -15.10 20.27 -6.65
C GLU A 298 -15.02 21.67 -7.29
N SER A 299 -16.17 22.35 -7.31
CA SER A 299 -16.39 23.67 -7.90
C SER A 299 -15.69 24.84 -7.19
N ASN A 300 -15.00 24.57 -6.07
CA ASN A 300 -14.19 25.57 -5.38
C ASN A 300 -12.83 25.70 -6.07
N ALA A 301 -12.60 26.86 -6.69
CA ALA A 301 -11.45 27.16 -7.54
C ALA A 301 -10.06 27.00 -6.89
N GLU A 302 -9.97 26.83 -5.58
CA GLU A 302 -8.71 26.65 -4.84
C GLU A 302 -8.22 25.19 -4.77
N PHE A 303 -9.10 24.18 -4.92
CA PHE A 303 -8.75 22.76 -4.76
C PHE A 303 -8.97 21.92 -6.03
N GLN A 304 -9.19 22.58 -7.18
CA GLN A 304 -9.29 21.90 -8.46
C GLN A 304 -7.94 21.26 -8.81
N ASP A 305 -7.99 20.02 -9.25
CA ASP A 305 -6.83 19.27 -9.73
C ASP A 305 -5.80 18.90 -8.64
N ILE A 306 -6.27 18.65 -7.42
CA ILE A 306 -5.45 18.07 -6.34
C ILE A 306 -5.75 16.57 -6.21
N LEU A 307 -4.69 15.76 -6.13
CA LEU A 307 -4.81 14.32 -5.84
C LEU A 307 -5.44 14.11 -4.46
N LYS A 308 -6.44 13.24 -4.39
CA LYS A 308 -7.01 12.81 -3.12
C LYS A 308 -5.93 12.08 -2.32
N PRO A 309 -5.75 12.32 -1.01
CA PRO A 309 -4.69 11.67 -0.23
C PRO A 309 -4.68 10.14 -0.30
N ASN A 310 -5.85 9.50 -0.44
CA ASN A 310 -6.06 8.05 -0.47
C ASN A 310 -6.35 7.49 -1.88
N TYR A 311 -6.02 8.23 -2.94
CA TYR A 311 -6.33 7.82 -4.33
C TYR A 311 -5.77 6.45 -4.73
N ASN A 312 -4.67 6.02 -4.09
CA ASN A 312 -3.96 4.78 -4.36
C ASN A 312 -4.45 3.57 -3.54
N SER A 313 -5.30 3.81 -2.54
CA SER A 313 -5.83 2.81 -1.62
C SER A 313 -7.36 2.70 -1.70
N VAL A 314 -7.95 3.14 -2.82
CA VAL A 314 -9.40 3.06 -3.04
C VAL A 314 -9.79 1.60 -3.26
N ASP A 315 -10.66 1.08 -2.40
CA ASP A 315 -11.12 -0.30 -2.46
C ASP A 315 -12.22 -0.50 -3.51
N LEU A 316 -12.30 -1.71 -4.08
CA LEU A 316 -13.38 -2.10 -4.98
C LEU A 316 -14.77 -1.84 -4.39
N ASN A 317 -14.96 -2.12 -3.09
CA ASN A 317 -16.24 -1.95 -2.41
C ASN A 317 -16.63 -0.48 -2.16
N GLU A 318 -15.70 0.46 -2.28
CA GLU A 318 -16.02 1.90 -2.19
C GLU A 318 -16.58 2.45 -3.49
N VAL A 319 -16.32 1.77 -4.61
CA VAL A 319 -16.67 2.21 -5.95
C VAL A 319 -17.90 1.48 -6.47
N GLU A 320 -17.96 0.17 -6.29
CA GLU A 320 -19.04 -0.68 -6.80
C GLU A 320 -20.18 -0.80 -5.78
N LEU A 321 -21.32 -0.19 -6.10
CA LEU A 321 -22.49 -0.15 -5.23
C LEU A 321 -23.51 -1.22 -5.62
N VAL A 322 -23.41 -2.40 -5.02
CA VAL A 322 -24.38 -3.49 -5.21
C VAL A 322 -25.69 -3.16 -4.47
N SER A 323 -26.83 -3.37 -5.14
CA SER A 323 -28.15 -3.28 -4.54
C SER A 323 -28.41 -4.49 -3.66
N GLY A 324 -28.86 -4.27 -2.42
CA GLY A 324 -29.34 -5.34 -1.54
C GLY A 324 -30.67 -5.93 -2.02
N SER A 325 -31.06 -7.09 -1.46
CA SER A 325 -32.40 -7.63 -1.64
C SER A 325 -33.45 -6.68 -1.03
N GLU A 326 -34.68 -6.69 -1.55
CA GLU A 326 -35.75 -5.77 -1.13
C GLU A 326 -36.07 -5.84 0.38
N ASP A 327 -35.69 -6.93 1.06
CA ASP A 327 -35.95 -7.20 2.47
C ASP A 327 -34.79 -6.81 3.41
N GLU A 328 -33.61 -6.48 2.89
CA GLU A 328 -32.47 -6.00 3.67
C GLU A 328 -32.44 -4.48 3.71
N TYR A 329 -32.26 -3.90 4.91
CA TYR A 329 -32.06 -2.47 5.09
C TYR A 329 -30.94 -2.01 4.14
N ASN A 330 -31.30 -1.25 3.10
CA ASN A 330 -30.39 -0.63 2.13
C ASN A 330 -29.61 0.51 2.81
N ASP A 331 -28.79 0.19 3.81
CA ASP A 331 -27.81 1.12 4.34
C ASP A 331 -26.78 1.39 3.22
N PRO A 332 -26.45 2.67 2.92
CA PRO A 332 -25.44 3.02 1.93
C PRO A 332 -24.07 2.33 2.08
N ARG A 333 -23.79 1.75 3.26
CA ARG A 333 -22.52 1.05 3.57
C ARG A 333 -22.72 -0.44 3.91
N TYR A 334 -23.83 -1.04 3.49
CA TYR A 334 -24.02 -2.48 3.68
C TYR A 334 -23.15 -3.26 2.69
N ASN A 335 -22.18 -3.99 3.22
CA ASN A 335 -21.30 -4.85 2.43
C ASN A 335 -22.07 -6.09 1.96
N HIS A 336 -22.42 -6.15 0.68
CA HIS A 336 -23.10 -7.30 0.11
C HIS A 336 -22.21 -8.55 0.22
N SER A 337 -22.70 -9.59 0.90
CA SER A 337 -21.89 -10.78 1.25
C SER A 337 -21.26 -11.46 0.04
N LYS A 338 -22.02 -11.63 -1.05
CA LYS A 338 -21.52 -12.20 -2.31
C LYS A 338 -20.50 -11.31 -3.02
N PHE A 339 -20.65 -9.99 -2.92
CA PHE A 339 -19.69 -9.06 -3.51
C PHE A 339 -18.36 -9.12 -2.75
N MET A 340 -18.42 -9.24 -1.42
CA MET A 340 -17.24 -9.48 -0.59
C MET A 340 -16.59 -10.83 -0.88
N GLU A 341 -17.38 -11.85 -1.19
CA GLU A 341 -16.86 -13.13 -1.67
C GLU A 341 -16.10 -12.94 -3.00
N MET A 342 -16.70 -12.26 -3.99
CA MET A 342 -16.00 -11.94 -5.25
C MET A 342 -14.68 -11.21 -4.99
N ARG A 343 -14.72 -10.13 -4.19
CA ARG A 343 -13.53 -9.36 -3.80
C ARG A 343 -12.46 -10.26 -3.18
N GLN A 344 -12.87 -11.16 -2.27
CA GLN A 344 -11.95 -12.11 -1.63
C GLN A 344 -11.36 -13.11 -2.63
N GLN A 345 -12.16 -13.61 -3.59
CA GLN A 345 -11.66 -14.51 -4.63
C GLN A 345 -10.69 -13.81 -5.58
N MET A 346 -10.96 -12.56 -5.93
CA MET A 346 -10.03 -11.73 -6.71
C MET A 346 -8.71 -11.52 -5.98
N ILE A 347 -8.75 -11.25 -4.67
CA ILE A 347 -7.55 -11.14 -3.82
C ILE A 347 -6.78 -12.45 -3.77
N ASN A 348 -7.49 -13.58 -3.64
CA ASN A 348 -6.90 -14.91 -3.63
C ASN A 348 -6.47 -15.40 -5.02
N GLN A 349 -6.58 -14.57 -6.06
CA GLN A 349 -6.24 -14.88 -7.44
C GLN A 349 -6.99 -16.11 -7.99
N GLN A 350 -8.27 -16.22 -7.66
CA GLN A 350 -9.16 -17.29 -8.14
C GLN A 350 -10.16 -16.77 -9.15
N PHE A 351 -10.59 -17.66 -10.05
CA PHE A 351 -11.68 -17.36 -10.97
C PHE A 351 -13.00 -17.22 -10.20
N TYR A 352 -13.79 -16.23 -10.58
CA TYR A 352 -15.11 -16.01 -10.00
C TYR A 352 -16.11 -15.59 -11.08
N TYR A 353 -17.37 -15.98 -10.88
CA TYR A 353 -18.49 -15.61 -11.72
C TYR A 353 -19.77 -15.52 -10.88
N ASP A 354 -20.45 -14.39 -10.90
CA ASP A 354 -21.81 -14.23 -10.40
C ASP A 354 -22.49 -13.02 -11.06
N ASN A 355 -23.80 -12.90 -10.85
CA ASN A 355 -24.61 -11.81 -11.33
C ASN A 355 -24.98 -10.86 -10.20
N PHE A 356 -24.71 -9.58 -10.39
CA PHE A 356 -25.01 -8.53 -9.42
C PHE A 356 -25.97 -7.50 -10.01
N GLU A 357 -26.84 -6.95 -9.16
CA GLU A 357 -27.61 -5.76 -9.49
C GLU A 357 -26.89 -4.56 -8.91
N VAL A 358 -26.32 -3.72 -9.77
CA VAL A 358 -25.48 -2.60 -9.35
C VAL A 358 -26.12 -1.25 -9.65
N LYS A 359 -25.92 -0.31 -8.74
CA LYS A 359 -26.41 1.07 -8.82
C LYS A 359 -25.37 1.90 -9.56
N ILE A 360 -25.65 2.21 -10.82
CA ILE A 360 -24.77 3.03 -11.65
C ILE A 360 -25.31 4.46 -11.68
N HIS A 361 -24.42 5.43 -11.47
CA HIS A 361 -24.78 6.83 -11.52
C HIS A 361 -24.73 7.39 -12.96
N LEU A 362 -25.57 8.38 -13.24
CA LEU A 362 -25.64 9.09 -14.52
C LEU A 362 -25.66 10.60 -14.26
N ASP A 363 -25.20 11.38 -15.24
CA ASP A 363 -25.09 12.85 -15.19
C ASP A 363 -24.35 13.38 -13.95
N ASP A 364 -23.13 12.91 -13.71
CA ASP A 364 -22.32 13.34 -12.57
C ASP A 364 -23.03 13.14 -11.21
N MET A 365 -23.49 11.91 -10.96
CA MET A 365 -24.19 11.52 -9.71
C MET A 365 -25.56 12.16 -9.48
N LYS A 366 -26.23 12.71 -10.49
CA LYS A 366 -27.58 13.27 -10.36
C LYS A 366 -28.70 12.25 -10.49
N ARG A 367 -28.46 11.16 -11.22
CA ARG A 367 -29.42 10.08 -11.46
C ARG A 367 -28.77 8.74 -11.16
N VAL A 368 -29.58 7.77 -10.76
CA VAL A 368 -29.10 6.40 -10.48
C VAL A 368 -30.00 5.42 -11.22
N VAL A 369 -29.38 4.43 -11.86
CA VAL A 369 -30.07 3.32 -12.51
C VAL A 369 -29.52 2.03 -11.96
N VAL A 370 -30.41 1.12 -11.57
CA VAL A 370 -30.03 -0.25 -11.19
C VAL A 370 -29.93 -1.09 -12.45
N ARG A 371 -28.81 -1.78 -12.64
CA ARG A 371 -28.59 -2.68 -13.78
C ARG A 371 -28.13 -4.03 -13.29
N LYS A 372 -28.66 -5.08 -13.92
CA LYS A 372 -28.18 -6.44 -13.73
C LYS A 372 -26.97 -6.69 -14.64
N GLN A 373 -25.85 -7.00 -14.03
CA GLN A 373 -24.59 -7.27 -14.72
C GLN A 373 -24.02 -8.63 -14.31
N GLU A 374 -23.35 -9.27 -15.25
CA GLU A 374 -22.62 -10.53 -15.08
C GLU A 374 -21.16 -10.15 -14.85
N TYR A 375 -20.64 -10.50 -13.68
CA TYR A 375 -19.25 -10.22 -13.32
C TYR A 375 -18.43 -11.47 -13.53
N HIS A 376 -17.34 -11.32 -14.28
CA HIS A 376 -16.33 -12.34 -14.49
C HIS A 376 -15.02 -11.83 -13.93
N ALA A 377 -14.41 -12.57 -13.03
CA ALA A 377 -13.09 -12.25 -12.51
C ALA A 377 -12.11 -13.39 -12.79
N ALA A 378 -10.89 -12.99 -13.18
CA ALA A 378 -9.80 -13.90 -13.46
C ALA A 378 -8.47 -13.30 -12.98
N PRO A 379 -7.54 -14.12 -12.46
CA PRO A 379 -6.19 -13.67 -12.15
C PRO A 379 -5.41 -13.33 -13.44
N ILE A 380 -4.49 -12.38 -13.34
CA ILE A 380 -3.50 -12.11 -14.40
C ILE A 380 -2.21 -12.85 -14.04
N ASP A 381 -1.86 -13.83 -14.86
CA ASP A 381 -0.68 -14.68 -14.66
C ASP A 381 0.59 -13.84 -14.42
N GLU A 382 1.43 -14.32 -13.50
CA GLU A 382 2.70 -13.69 -13.13
C GLU A 382 2.59 -12.26 -12.55
N THR A 383 1.39 -11.81 -12.13
CA THR A 383 1.21 -10.51 -11.48
C THR A 383 0.36 -10.63 -10.22
N PRO A 384 0.39 -9.67 -9.27
CA PRO A 384 -0.49 -9.65 -8.10
C PRO A 384 -1.88 -9.07 -8.43
N PHE A 385 -2.25 -9.00 -9.71
CA PHE A 385 -3.45 -8.33 -10.17
C PHE A 385 -4.51 -9.34 -10.63
N SER A 386 -5.77 -8.97 -10.46
CA SER A 386 -6.93 -9.72 -10.95
C SER A 386 -7.79 -8.80 -11.81
N LEU A 387 -8.17 -9.28 -12.99
CA LEU A 387 -9.04 -8.59 -13.93
C LEU A 387 -10.49 -8.94 -13.64
N GLY A 388 -11.32 -7.91 -13.44
CA GLY A 388 -12.76 -8.00 -13.43
C GLY A 388 -13.36 -7.43 -14.71
N ILE A 389 -14.37 -8.11 -15.25
CA ILE A 389 -15.18 -7.63 -16.37
C ILE A 389 -16.64 -7.73 -15.95
N ALA A 390 -17.34 -6.60 -16.02
CA ALA A 390 -18.78 -6.53 -15.81
C ALA A 390 -19.46 -6.36 -17.17
N LEU A 391 -20.32 -7.31 -17.54
CA LEU A 391 -21.10 -7.28 -18.77
C LEU A 391 -22.58 -7.11 -18.44
N PRO A 392 -23.37 -6.40 -19.27
CA PRO A 392 -24.82 -6.36 -19.09
C PRO A 392 -25.38 -7.78 -19.22
N SER A 393 -26.25 -8.21 -18.29
CA SER A 393 -26.92 -9.50 -18.41
C SER A 393 -27.97 -9.41 -19.54
N VAL A 394 -27.65 -10.03 -20.68
CA VAL A 394 -28.52 -10.07 -21.86
C VAL A 394 -28.84 -11.50 -22.22
N SER A 395 -30.09 -11.78 -22.59
CA SER A 395 -30.53 -13.14 -22.95
C SER A 395 -29.82 -13.71 -24.18
N ARG A 396 -29.20 -12.87 -25.01
CA ARG A 396 -28.36 -13.27 -26.15
C ARG A 396 -27.20 -12.28 -26.32
N PRO A 397 -25.94 -12.70 -26.11
CA PRO A 397 -24.79 -11.86 -26.43
C PRO A 397 -24.61 -11.83 -27.95
N TYR A 398 -24.55 -10.63 -28.52
CA TYR A 398 -24.21 -10.41 -29.92
C TYR A 398 -22.96 -9.56 -29.98
N GLU A 399 -21.94 -10.04 -30.69
CA GLU A 399 -20.78 -9.23 -31.06
C GLU A 399 -21.03 -8.62 -32.43
N VAL A 400 -20.85 -7.31 -32.55
CA VAL A 400 -20.86 -6.62 -33.84
C VAL A 400 -19.44 -6.72 -34.40
N VAL A 401 -19.24 -7.57 -35.40
CA VAL A 401 -17.98 -7.66 -36.11
C VAL A 401 -17.94 -6.57 -37.17
N GLY A 402 -17.02 -5.61 -37.01
CA GLY A 402 -16.80 -4.57 -38.01
C GLY A 402 -16.22 -5.19 -39.29
N GLU A 403 -16.88 -4.95 -40.43
CA GLU A 403 -16.44 -5.46 -41.73
C GLU A 403 -15.30 -4.61 -42.33
N ILE A 404 -15.26 -3.31 -42.03
CA ILE A 404 -14.36 -2.33 -42.65
C ILE A 404 -13.68 -1.50 -41.57
N GLU A 405 -12.35 -1.47 -41.58
CA GLU A 405 -11.53 -0.62 -40.73
C GLU A 405 -11.14 0.66 -41.48
N LEU A 406 -11.85 1.77 -41.20
CA LEU A 406 -11.70 3.05 -41.91
C LEU A 406 -10.26 3.64 -41.84
N SER A 407 -9.46 3.25 -40.84
CA SER A 407 -8.06 3.69 -40.71
C SER A 407 -7.12 3.10 -41.77
N ARG A 408 -7.51 1.99 -42.40
CA ARG A 408 -6.72 1.27 -43.41
C ARG A 408 -7.25 1.50 -44.83
N GLU A 409 -8.46 2.01 -44.98
CA GLU A 409 -9.02 2.38 -46.28
C GLU A 409 -8.39 3.68 -46.79
N HIS A 410 -7.95 3.64 -48.05
CA HIS A 410 -7.44 4.80 -48.77
C HIS A 410 -8.57 5.54 -49.52
N ASP A 411 -9.80 5.07 -49.40
CA ASP A 411 -10.97 5.61 -50.07
C ASP A 411 -11.57 6.80 -49.32
N ASN A 412 -12.34 7.62 -50.04
CA ASN A 412 -12.96 8.80 -49.45
C ASN A 412 -14.06 8.41 -48.45
N VAL A 413 -13.71 8.37 -47.17
CA VAL A 413 -14.58 8.02 -46.04
C VAL A 413 -15.88 8.84 -46.00
N SER A 414 -15.88 10.07 -46.54
CA SER A 414 -17.09 10.90 -46.62
C SER A 414 -18.17 10.31 -47.53
N ALA A 415 -17.85 9.36 -48.41
CA ALA A 415 -18.81 8.70 -49.29
C ALA A 415 -19.79 7.79 -48.52
N PHE A 416 -19.40 7.29 -47.34
CA PHE A 416 -20.28 6.53 -46.46
C PHE A 416 -21.30 7.43 -45.73
N PHE A 417 -20.99 8.72 -45.57
CA PHE A 417 -21.79 9.69 -44.83
C PHE A 417 -22.51 10.66 -45.79
N LYS A 418 -23.50 10.15 -46.54
CA LYS A 418 -24.19 10.90 -47.61
C LYS A 418 -25.10 12.05 -47.15
N ASN A 419 -25.39 12.15 -45.85
CA ASN A 419 -26.32 13.14 -45.27
C ASN A 419 -25.57 14.07 -44.30
N GLU A 420 -26.17 15.19 -43.90
CA GLU A 420 -25.55 16.12 -42.93
C GLU A 420 -25.77 15.73 -41.45
N SER A 421 -26.56 14.68 -41.18
CA SER A 421 -26.96 14.28 -39.82
C SER A 421 -26.07 13.17 -39.22
N TRP A 422 -24.77 13.23 -39.44
CA TRP A 422 -23.81 12.28 -38.84
C TRP A 422 -22.92 12.99 -37.83
N ASN A 423 -22.79 12.37 -36.65
CA ASN A 423 -21.82 12.76 -35.65
C ASN A 423 -20.90 11.57 -35.41
N VAL A 424 -19.59 11.83 -35.39
CA VAL A 424 -18.57 10.85 -35.01
C VAL A 424 -18.21 11.11 -33.55
N HIS A 425 -18.10 10.04 -32.76
CA HIS A 425 -17.67 10.17 -31.38
C HIS A 425 -16.22 10.69 -31.36
N PRO A 426 -15.89 11.76 -30.61
CA PRO A 426 -14.58 12.41 -30.71
C PRO A 426 -13.40 11.56 -30.23
N GLU A 427 -13.67 10.45 -29.53
CA GLU A 427 -12.67 9.52 -29.00
C GLU A 427 -12.58 8.18 -29.76
N TRP A 428 -13.37 8.01 -30.83
CA TRP A 428 -13.31 6.87 -31.74
C TRP A 428 -12.66 7.30 -33.06
#